data_AF-A0A0B1S449-F1
#
_entry.id   AF-A0A0B1S449-F1
#
_cell.length_a   1.000
_cell.length_b   1.000
_cell.length_c   1.000
_cell.angle_alpha   90.00
_cell.angle_beta   90.00
_cell.angle_gamma   90.00
#
_symmetry.space_group_name_H-M   'P 1'
#
loop_
_entity.id
_entity.type
_entity.pdbx_description
1 polymer ?
#
loop_
_entity_poly.entity_id
_entity_poly.type
_entity_poly.pdbx_seq_one_letter_code
_entity_poly.pdbx_strand_id
1 'polypeptide(L)'
;MEELASASRQAASNRGAQMQVYYKYDSLPADCVKIFSSPGRKVAFRFLQVNLYSSPADLGRSDALRVYASIAFMPVTLLAEYRLDRESTSFSKAVSADVLALHFRGTAADGEYGFIAEISSIPSSPDSSSVEQVIVRGSRIDNNDRGAIVYQNTGEMSPAVVIEDCSLSRNGIHLFGNVSTSCHAAELHLHNTMFLLFRGNSLTYNIGGLLVSAVSSSAVARLNAVVKNNLFTWNSNSTAVALDGNNYQMVTMLNNIISHNYALYHDTMKIQDMSVNLTRNVFFGNTGLHTVDSHGYSRITSETQTFLYNNFEDNVALGHGHQYMEQFGYLPEKEHDEFLRRPRRQVITQEGVSFDWWTHVGTETERYRSTILGKLMVSINF
;
A
#
# COMPACT_ATOMS: atom_id res chain seq x y z
N MET A 1 -20.98 27.56 4.53
CA MET A 1 -21.99 27.22 3.52
C MET A 1 -23.31 27.23 4.27
N GLU A 2 -24.14 28.23 4.03
CA GLU A 2 -25.38 28.47 4.78
C GLU A 2 -26.55 27.90 3.97
N GLU A 3 -27.35 27.05 4.60
CA GLU A 3 -28.47 26.33 3.97
C GLU A 3 -29.77 27.10 4.22
N LEU A 4 -30.33 27.68 3.14
CA LEU A 4 -31.69 28.24 3.12
C LEU A 4 -32.59 27.32 2.28
N ALA A 5 -33.84 27.17 2.75
CA ALA A 5 -34.58 25.92 2.77
C ALA A 5 -35.42 25.52 1.53
N SER A 6 -35.80 24.23 1.58
CA SER A 6 -37.01 23.53 1.08
C SER A 6 -37.15 23.13 -0.40
N ALA A 7 -36.64 21.93 -0.70
CA ALA A 7 -37.41 20.85 -1.33
C ALA A 7 -36.78 19.52 -0.87
N SER A 8 -37.50 18.78 -0.03
CA SER A 8 -37.04 17.55 0.60
C SER A 8 -36.65 16.48 -0.43
N ARG A 9 -35.47 15.85 -0.19
CA ARG A 9 -34.85 14.69 -0.88
C ARG A 9 -33.67 14.97 -1.81
N GLN A 10 -32.75 15.82 -1.39
CA GLN A 10 -31.37 15.81 -1.90
C GLN A 10 -30.42 15.80 -0.71
N ALA A 11 -29.86 14.64 -0.36
CA ALA A 11 -28.83 14.58 0.68
C ALA A 11 -27.46 14.88 0.06
N ALA A 12 -26.74 15.85 0.63
CA ALA A 12 -25.35 16.13 0.31
C ALA A 12 -24.47 15.56 1.43
N SER A 13 -23.56 14.65 1.09
CA SER A 13 -22.51 14.19 2.02
C SER A 13 -21.23 14.97 1.74
N ASN A 14 -20.64 15.56 2.79
CA ASN A 14 -19.53 16.51 2.66
C ASN A 14 -18.20 15.85 3.05
N ARG A 15 -17.27 15.72 2.09
CA ARG A 15 -15.87 15.35 2.33
C ARG A 15 -14.97 16.48 1.83
N GLY A 16 -14.76 17.51 2.66
CA GLY A 16 -13.70 18.53 2.60
C GLY A 16 -13.60 19.47 1.37
N ALA A 17 -13.74 18.94 0.15
CA ALA A 17 -13.67 19.65 -1.14
C ALA A 17 -14.58 19.03 -2.22
N GLN A 18 -15.33 17.98 -1.88
CA GLN A 18 -16.15 17.18 -2.77
C GLN A 18 -17.54 16.95 -2.15
N MET A 19 -18.58 17.17 -2.94
CA MET A 19 -19.97 16.95 -2.59
C MET A 19 -20.62 16.04 -3.63
N GLN A 20 -21.35 15.03 -3.16
CA GLN A 20 -22.19 14.22 -4.03
C GLN A 20 -23.60 14.78 -4.07
N VAL A 21 -24.17 14.87 -5.27
CA VAL A 21 -25.55 15.25 -5.52
C VAL A 21 -26.24 14.10 -6.20
N TYR A 22 -27.35 13.65 -5.63
CA TYR A 22 -28.18 12.64 -6.26
C TYR A 22 -29.60 13.16 -6.43
N TYR A 23 -30.25 12.66 -7.47
CA TYR A 23 -31.68 12.83 -7.71
C TYR A 23 -32.27 11.51 -8.15
N LYS A 24 -33.44 11.18 -7.61
CA LYS A 24 -34.24 10.00 -7.95
C LYS A 24 -35.65 10.49 -8.29
N TYR A 25 -36.19 10.03 -9.41
CA TYR A 25 -37.55 10.39 -9.80
C TYR A 25 -38.58 9.79 -8.82
N ASP A 26 -39.74 10.42 -8.75
CA ASP A 26 -40.89 9.98 -7.97
C ASP A 26 -42.18 10.29 -8.77
N SER A 27 -43.32 9.86 -8.23
CA SER A 27 -44.68 10.13 -8.67
C SER A 27 -45.08 11.61 -8.75
N LEU A 28 -44.22 12.54 -8.34
CA LEU A 28 -44.44 13.97 -8.41
C LEU A 28 -43.41 14.65 -9.32
N PRO A 29 -43.82 15.56 -10.21
CA PRO A 29 -42.87 16.34 -10.99
C PRO A 29 -42.07 17.28 -10.07
N ALA A 30 -40.82 17.54 -10.44
CA ALA A 30 -39.91 18.40 -9.69
C ALA A 30 -39.32 19.47 -10.61
N ASP A 31 -39.23 20.69 -10.10
CA ASP A 31 -38.50 21.80 -10.72
C ASP A 31 -37.64 22.43 -9.62
N CYS A 32 -36.35 22.10 -9.63
CA CYS A 32 -35.44 22.35 -8.52
C CYS A 32 -34.20 23.10 -9.00
N VAL A 33 -33.76 24.04 -8.17
CA VAL A 33 -32.54 24.80 -8.39
C VAL A 33 -31.61 24.59 -7.21
N LYS A 34 -30.33 24.32 -7.50
CA LYS A 34 -29.25 24.33 -6.51
C LYS A 34 -28.07 25.13 -6.99
N ILE A 35 -27.53 25.95 -6.10
CA ILE A 35 -26.41 26.84 -6.37
C ILE A 35 -25.21 26.36 -5.56
N PHE A 36 -24.07 26.26 -6.23
CA PHE A 36 -22.80 25.85 -5.67
C PHE A 36 -21.76 26.91 -5.96
N SER A 37 -21.10 27.37 -4.91
CA SER A 37 -20.00 28.32 -5.00
C SER A 37 -18.92 27.94 -4.01
N SER A 38 -17.68 28.22 -4.37
CA SER A 38 -16.53 28.09 -3.48
C SER A 38 -15.76 29.41 -3.51
N PRO A 39 -15.58 30.10 -2.37
CA PRO A 39 -14.80 31.33 -2.33
C PRO A 39 -13.40 31.12 -2.92
N GLY A 40 -13.06 31.92 -3.95
CA GLY A 40 -11.74 31.90 -4.59
C GLY A 40 -11.38 30.63 -5.39
N ARG A 41 -12.33 29.72 -5.64
CA ARG A 41 -12.11 28.48 -6.40
C ARG A 41 -13.22 28.24 -7.41
N LYS A 42 -12.87 27.68 -8.57
CA LYS A 42 -13.86 27.18 -9.51
C LYS A 42 -14.52 25.93 -8.94
N VAL A 43 -15.78 25.72 -9.27
CA VAL A 43 -16.53 24.51 -8.94
C VAL A 43 -16.76 23.74 -10.24
N ALA A 44 -16.52 22.43 -10.21
CA ALA A 44 -16.76 21.50 -11.29
C ALA A 44 -18.02 20.67 -11.04
N PHE A 45 -18.70 20.28 -12.11
CA PHE A 45 -19.80 19.31 -12.11
C PHE A 45 -19.50 18.20 -13.12
N ARG A 46 -19.68 16.95 -12.69
CA ARG A 46 -19.63 15.76 -13.56
C ARG A 46 -20.61 14.68 -13.11
N PHE A 47 -21.14 13.92 -14.05
CA PHE A 47 -21.90 12.72 -13.72
C PHE A 47 -21.00 11.56 -13.29
N LEU A 48 -21.43 10.81 -12.29
CA LEU A 48 -20.90 9.49 -11.93
C LEU A 48 -21.79 8.39 -12.55
N GLN A 49 -23.10 8.61 -12.53
CA GLN A 49 -24.10 7.74 -13.14
C GLN A 49 -25.31 8.59 -13.55
N VAL A 50 -25.89 8.34 -14.71
CA VAL A 50 -27.03 9.10 -15.22
C VAL A 50 -27.98 8.20 -16.01
N ASN A 51 -29.26 8.29 -15.70
CA ASN A 51 -30.36 7.65 -16.41
C ASN A 51 -31.59 8.55 -16.30
N LEU A 52 -31.68 9.57 -17.15
CA LEU A 52 -32.82 10.49 -17.12
C LEU A 52 -34.06 9.82 -17.74
N TYR A 53 -35.25 10.28 -17.37
CA TYR A 53 -36.47 9.87 -18.03
C TYR A 53 -36.65 10.66 -19.34
N SER A 54 -37.24 10.03 -20.36
CA SER A 54 -37.64 10.68 -21.60
C SER A 54 -39.13 10.49 -21.77
N SER A 55 -39.91 11.57 -21.64
CA SER A 55 -41.36 11.49 -21.83
C SER A 55 -41.67 11.41 -23.33
N PRO A 56 -42.43 10.39 -23.78
CA PRO A 56 -42.82 10.27 -25.19
C PRO A 56 -43.92 11.27 -25.60
N ALA A 57 -44.53 11.98 -24.65
CA ALA A 57 -45.54 12.99 -24.93
C ALA A 57 -44.86 14.37 -25.06
N ASP A 58 -44.77 14.89 -26.28
CA ASP A 58 -44.16 16.20 -26.59
C ASP A 58 -45.08 17.36 -26.14
N LEU A 59 -45.31 17.47 -24.82
CA LEU A 59 -46.08 18.55 -24.18
C LEU A 59 -45.24 19.83 -23.98
N GLY A 60 -44.15 19.98 -24.75
CA GLY A 60 -43.24 21.13 -24.69
C GLY A 60 -42.48 21.28 -23.37
N ARG A 61 -42.40 20.21 -22.57
CA ARG A 61 -41.83 20.21 -21.21
C ARG A 61 -40.99 18.95 -20.96
N SER A 62 -39.97 18.75 -21.79
CA SER A 62 -39.01 17.65 -21.61
C SER A 62 -38.16 17.82 -20.34
N ASP A 63 -37.74 16.69 -19.80
CA ASP A 63 -36.87 16.61 -18.64
C ASP A 63 -35.46 17.04 -19.02
N ALA A 64 -34.90 17.96 -18.25
CA ALA A 64 -33.60 18.52 -18.53
C ALA A 64 -32.89 18.94 -17.25
N LEU A 65 -31.60 18.62 -17.20
CA LEU A 65 -30.65 19.23 -16.25
C LEU A 65 -29.86 20.31 -16.98
N ARG A 66 -30.02 21.55 -16.55
CA ARG A 66 -29.26 22.70 -17.06
C ARG A 66 -28.24 23.15 -16.02
N VAL A 67 -27.03 23.43 -16.48
CA VAL A 67 -25.96 23.94 -15.63
C VAL A 67 -25.56 25.32 -16.10
N TYR A 68 -25.69 26.32 -15.22
CA TYR A 68 -25.37 27.71 -15.50
C TYR A 68 -24.13 28.16 -14.73
N ALA A 69 -23.34 29.05 -15.31
CA ALA A 69 -22.19 29.71 -14.68
C ALA A 69 -22.58 30.90 -13.76
N SER A 70 -23.87 31.09 -13.53
CA SER A 70 -24.41 32.24 -12.79
C SER A 70 -25.76 31.89 -12.17
N ILE A 71 -26.08 32.57 -11.06
CA ILE A 71 -27.38 32.51 -10.38
C ILE A 71 -28.49 33.26 -11.13
N ALA A 72 -28.16 33.92 -12.24
CA ALA A 72 -29.12 34.70 -13.04
C ALA A 72 -29.89 33.85 -14.07
N PHE A 73 -29.52 32.58 -14.27
CA PHE A 73 -30.17 31.64 -15.21
C PHE A 73 -30.33 32.18 -16.65
N MET A 74 -29.45 33.09 -17.07
CA MET A 74 -29.50 33.67 -18.41
C MET A 74 -28.98 32.69 -19.46
N PRO A 75 -29.52 32.67 -20.69
CA PRO A 75 -29.06 31.79 -21.77
C PRO A 75 -27.56 31.91 -22.06
N VAL A 76 -26.99 33.12 -21.96
CA VAL A 76 -25.55 33.38 -22.15
C VAL A 76 -24.65 32.69 -21.11
N THR A 77 -25.22 32.32 -19.97
CA THR A 77 -24.49 31.65 -18.88
C THR A 77 -24.70 30.14 -18.86
N LEU A 78 -25.44 29.57 -19.82
CA LEU A 78 -25.67 28.13 -19.93
C LEU A 78 -24.37 27.42 -20.36
N LEU A 79 -23.84 26.56 -19.49
CA LEU A 79 -22.62 25.79 -19.74
C LEU A 79 -22.91 24.45 -20.41
N ALA A 80 -23.97 23.79 -19.95
CA ALA A 80 -24.42 22.51 -20.45
C ALA A 80 -25.92 22.33 -20.22
N GLU A 81 -26.54 21.61 -21.14
CA GLU A 81 -27.89 21.12 -21.02
C GLU A 81 -27.88 19.63 -21.32
N TYR A 82 -28.41 18.85 -20.39
CA TYR A 82 -28.48 17.39 -20.43
C TYR A 82 -29.92 16.93 -20.53
N ARG A 83 -30.28 16.29 -21.64
CA ARG A 83 -31.61 15.77 -21.95
C ARG A 83 -31.51 14.55 -22.87
N LEU A 84 -32.57 13.77 -23.00
CA LEU A 84 -32.58 12.54 -23.82
C LEU A 84 -33.41 12.64 -25.10
N ASP A 85 -34.34 13.58 -25.19
CA ASP A 85 -35.30 13.73 -26.29
C ASP A 85 -34.72 14.43 -27.53
N ARG A 86 -33.66 15.23 -27.37
CA ARG A 86 -33.05 16.06 -28.42
C ARG A 86 -31.53 16.13 -28.26
N GLU A 87 -30.87 16.79 -29.21
CA GLU A 87 -29.44 17.10 -29.10
C GLU A 87 -29.12 17.76 -27.75
N SER A 88 -28.11 17.19 -27.09
CA SER A 88 -27.75 17.43 -25.71
C SER A 88 -26.24 17.49 -25.59
N THR A 89 -25.76 18.17 -24.54
CA THR A 89 -24.36 18.07 -24.15
C THR A 89 -24.04 16.62 -23.79
N SER A 90 -22.88 16.11 -24.22
CA SER A 90 -22.44 14.76 -23.84
C SER A 90 -22.39 14.63 -22.31
N PHE A 91 -22.99 13.57 -21.77
CA PHE A 91 -22.97 13.28 -20.32
C PHE A 91 -21.55 13.06 -19.78
N SER A 92 -20.57 12.76 -20.63
CA SER A 92 -19.15 12.65 -20.25
C SER A 92 -18.45 14.01 -20.10
N LYS A 93 -19.05 15.10 -20.58
CA LYS A 93 -18.45 16.44 -20.52
C LYS A 93 -18.62 17.03 -19.12
N ALA A 94 -17.51 17.19 -18.41
CA ALA A 94 -17.47 17.96 -17.17
C ALA A 94 -17.56 19.47 -17.47
N VAL A 95 -18.24 20.21 -16.60
CA VAL A 95 -18.38 21.68 -16.70
C VAL A 95 -17.84 22.34 -15.44
N SER A 96 -17.31 23.56 -15.56
CA SER A 96 -16.79 24.30 -14.41
C SER A 96 -16.98 25.81 -14.56
N ALA A 97 -17.21 26.49 -13.43
CA ALA A 97 -17.31 27.95 -13.33
C ALA A 97 -17.06 28.39 -11.88
N ASP A 98 -16.95 29.69 -11.63
CA ASP A 98 -16.79 30.24 -10.27
C ASP A 98 -18.04 30.00 -9.41
N VAL A 99 -19.20 29.99 -10.05
CA VAL A 99 -20.50 29.61 -9.46
C VAL A 99 -21.22 28.68 -10.43
N LEU A 100 -21.73 27.56 -9.93
CA LEU A 100 -22.58 26.66 -10.70
C LEU A 100 -24.01 26.71 -10.16
N ALA A 101 -24.97 26.99 -11.04
CA ALA A 101 -26.39 26.84 -10.74
C ALA A 101 -26.96 25.68 -11.55
N LEU A 102 -27.35 24.62 -10.85
CA LEU A 102 -28.00 23.44 -11.40
C LEU A 102 -29.51 23.66 -11.36
N HIS A 103 -30.13 23.69 -12.53
CA HIS A 103 -31.57 23.74 -12.70
C HIS A 103 -32.04 22.40 -13.26
N PHE A 104 -32.69 21.60 -12.42
CA PHE A 104 -33.26 20.33 -12.81
C PHE A 104 -34.76 20.44 -12.93
N ARG A 105 -35.28 20.02 -14.08
CA ARG A 105 -36.71 19.84 -14.29
C ARG A 105 -36.96 18.38 -14.66
N GLY A 106 -37.78 17.70 -13.87
CA GLY A 106 -38.19 16.32 -14.09
C GLY A 106 -39.70 16.17 -13.99
N THR A 107 -40.28 15.40 -14.89
CA THR A 107 -41.67 14.93 -14.81
C THR A 107 -41.82 13.82 -13.77
N ALA A 108 -43.06 13.42 -13.48
CA ALA A 108 -43.30 12.27 -12.63
C ALA A 108 -42.89 10.99 -13.37
N ALA A 109 -41.99 10.19 -12.79
CA ALA A 109 -41.49 8.96 -13.38
C ALA A 109 -41.10 7.96 -12.28
N ASP A 110 -40.78 6.72 -12.69
CA ASP A 110 -40.36 5.68 -11.76
C ASP A 110 -38.97 5.97 -11.16
N GLY A 111 -38.74 5.45 -9.95
CA GLY A 111 -37.51 5.61 -9.22
C GLY A 111 -36.28 4.92 -9.84
N GLU A 112 -36.43 4.17 -10.93
CA GLU A 112 -35.33 3.63 -11.72
C GLU A 112 -34.56 4.72 -12.50
N TYR A 113 -35.21 5.87 -12.73
CA TYR A 113 -34.58 7.03 -13.34
C TYR A 113 -33.97 7.93 -12.27
N GLY A 114 -32.89 8.63 -12.64
CA GLY A 114 -32.18 9.53 -11.76
C GLY A 114 -30.76 9.80 -12.21
N PHE A 115 -30.00 10.45 -11.34
CA PHE A 115 -28.57 10.62 -11.53
C PHE A 115 -27.84 10.72 -10.20
N ILE A 116 -26.56 10.38 -10.25
CA ILE A 116 -25.56 10.66 -9.22
C ILE A 116 -24.49 11.49 -9.91
N ALA A 117 -24.24 12.67 -9.36
CA ALA A 117 -23.25 13.60 -9.83
C ALA A 117 -22.32 14.03 -8.70
N GLU A 118 -21.14 14.46 -9.08
CA GLU A 118 -20.15 15.00 -8.19
C GLU A 118 -19.98 16.50 -8.47
N ILE A 119 -19.90 17.26 -7.38
CA ILE A 119 -19.53 18.67 -7.37
C ILE A 119 -18.25 18.81 -6.56
N SER A 120 -17.19 19.31 -7.19
CA SER A 120 -15.90 19.47 -6.53
C SER A 120 -15.32 20.87 -6.73
N SER A 121 -14.65 21.41 -5.72
CA SER A 121 -13.89 22.64 -5.88
C SER A 121 -12.59 22.32 -6.60
N ILE A 122 -12.39 22.88 -7.80
CA ILE A 122 -11.13 22.81 -8.52
C ILE A 122 -10.13 23.71 -7.79
N PRO A 123 -8.97 23.19 -7.36
CA PRO A 123 -7.92 24.04 -6.81
C PRO A 123 -7.46 25.04 -7.88
N SER A 124 -7.46 26.32 -7.54
CA SER A 124 -7.11 27.45 -8.43
C SER A 124 -5.63 27.48 -8.84
N SER A 125 -4.81 26.66 -8.19
CA SER A 125 -3.42 26.37 -8.52
C SER A 125 -3.17 24.92 -8.09
N PRO A 126 -2.51 24.07 -8.90
CA PRO A 126 -1.83 22.92 -8.32
C PRO A 126 -0.90 23.49 -7.25
N ASP A 127 -0.93 22.93 -6.04
CA ASP A 127 0.10 23.24 -5.06
C ASP A 127 1.44 22.99 -5.74
N SER A 128 2.19 24.06 -6.02
CA SER A 128 3.52 23.97 -6.62
C SER A 128 4.57 23.51 -5.60
N SER A 129 4.16 23.31 -4.35
CA SER A 129 4.94 22.53 -3.40
C SER A 129 4.96 21.08 -3.91
N SER A 130 6.09 20.67 -4.48
CA SER A 130 6.40 19.24 -4.51
C SER A 130 6.21 18.71 -3.10
N VAL A 131 5.42 17.64 -2.94
CA VAL A 131 5.41 16.90 -1.67
C VAL A 131 6.86 16.47 -1.48
N GLU A 132 7.56 17.11 -0.56
CA GLU A 132 8.95 16.77 -0.30
C GLU A 132 9.01 15.46 0.49
N GLN A 133 8.02 15.25 1.37
CA GLN A 133 8.00 14.13 2.31
C GLN A 133 6.58 13.60 2.56
N VAL A 134 6.45 12.28 2.66
CA VAL A 134 5.28 11.57 3.19
C VAL A 134 5.66 11.04 4.56
N ILE A 135 4.91 11.44 5.59
CA ILE A 135 5.24 11.16 6.99
C ILE A 135 4.11 10.40 7.68
N VAL A 136 4.45 9.28 8.32
CA VAL A 136 3.60 8.55 9.26
C VAL A 136 4.33 8.49 10.59
N ARG A 137 3.82 9.16 11.62
CA ARG A 137 4.50 9.27 12.92
C ARG A 137 3.56 9.02 14.08
N GLY A 138 4.02 8.26 15.07
CA GLY A 138 3.31 8.09 16.35
C GLY A 138 1.96 7.37 16.22
N SER A 139 1.78 6.59 15.15
CA SER A 139 0.51 5.94 14.84
C SER A 139 0.44 4.53 15.41
N ARG A 140 -0.76 4.12 15.83
CA ARG A 140 -1.07 2.73 16.17
C ARG A 140 -2.02 2.17 15.12
N ILE A 141 -1.63 1.06 14.50
CA ILE A 141 -2.37 0.41 13.42
C ILE A 141 -2.48 -1.09 13.75
N ASP A 142 -3.67 -1.53 14.14
CA ASP A 142 -3.88 -2.90 14.61
C ASP A 142 -5.14 -3.59 14.07
N ASN A 143 -5.05 -4.93 13.96
CA ASN A 143 -6.13 -5.83 13.55
C ASN A 143 -6.72 -5.52 12.17
N ASN A 144 -5.87 -5.18 11.20
CA ASN A 144 -6.30 -5.05 9.82
C ASN A 144 -6.29 -6.43 9.12
N ASP A 145 -7.32 -6.69 8.31
CA ASP A 145 -7.42 -7.91 7.51
C ASP A 145 -6.29 -8.02 6.47
N ARG A 146 -5.66 -6.90 6.11
CA ARG A 146 -4.48 -6.80 5.22
C ARG A 146 -3.28 -6.26 6.01
N GLY A 147 -2.21 -5.88 5.31
CA GLY A 147 -1.08 -5.16 5.89
C GLY A 147 -1.50 -3.83 6.53
N ALA A 148 -0.65 -3.31 7.41
CA ALA A 148 -0.87 -2.06 8.14
C ALA A 148 -0.64 -0.83 7.25
N ILE A 149 0.42 -0.84 6.46
CA ILE A 149 0.81 0.28 5.59
C ILE A 149 1.14 -0.29 4.21
N VAL A 150 0.53 0.28 3.17
CA VAL A 150 0.93 0.05 1.78
C VAL A 150 1.19 1.42 1.15
N TYR A 151 2.42 1.66 0.74
CA TYR A 151 2.83 2.88 0.05
C TYR A 151 3.38 2.53 -1.33
N GLN A 152 2.87 3.20 -2.36
CA GLN A 152 3.27 3.01 -3.74
C GLN A 152 3.36 4.36 -4.43
N ASN A 153 4.45 4.57 -5.16
CA ASN A 153 4.63 5.77 -5.98
C ASN A 153 5.21 5.45 -7.35
N THR A 154 4.96 6.36 -8.28
CA THR A 154 5.49 6.36 -9.64
C THR A 154 5.86 7.79 -10.02
N GLY A 155 6.84 7.96 -10.90
CA GLY A 155 7.28 9.30 -11.34
C GLY A 155 8.78 9.44 -11.45
N GLU A 156 9.22 10.57 -12.00
CA GLU A 156 10.64 10.87 -12.24
C GLU A 156 11.40 11.14 -10.93
N MET A 157 10.79 11.87 -10.00
CA MET A 157 11.33 12.17 -8.68
C MET A 157 10.22 12.10 -7.64
N SER A 158 10.40 11.25 -6.64
CA SER A 158 9.37 10.95 -5.64
C SER A 158 9.65 11.58 -4.27
N PRO A 159 8.61 11.87 -3.47
CA PRO A 159 8.77 12.35 -2.10
C PRO A 159 9.60 11.37 -1.26
N ALA A 160 10.35 11.89 -0.30
CA ALA A 160 10.95 11.08 0.74
C ALA A 160 9.87 10.46 1.63
N VAL A 161 10.14 9.27 2.16
CA VAL A 161 9.17 8.57 3.03
C VAL A 161 9.74 8.46 4.43
N VAL A 162 8.96 8.87 5.42
CA VAL A 162 9.33 8.81 6.84
C VAL A 162 8.24 8.08 7.61
N ILE A 163 8.58 6.94 8.21
CA ILE A 163 7.70 6.18 9.09
C ILE A 163 8.42 6.01 10.41
N GLU A 164 7.90 6.63 11.47
CA GLU A 164 8.57 6.58 12.77
C GLU A 164 7.65 6.48 13.97
N ASP A 165 8.18 5.86 15.03
CA ASP A 165 7.51 5.70 16.32
C ASP A 165 6.10 5.10 16.20
N CYS A 166 5.88 4.22 15.21
CA CYS A 166 4.59 3.57 14.96
C CYS A 166 4.53 2.17 15.59
N SER A 167 3.33 1.78 16.01
CA SER A 167 3.01 0.43 16.50
C SER A 167 2.08 -0.27 15.51
N LEU A 168 2.60 -1.29 14.83
CA LEU A 168 1.89 -2.11 13.86
C LEU A 168 1.71 -3.51 14.45
N SER A 169 0.48 -3.88 14.81
CA SER A 169 0.23 -5.17 15.47
C SER A 169 -0.95 -5.95 14.93
N ARG A 170 -0.82 -7.28 14.81
CA ARG A 170 -1.92 -8.17 14.37
C ARG A 170 -2.50 -7.78 13.01
N ASN A 171 -1.66 -7.39 12.06
CA ASN A 171 -2.09 -7.07 10.70
C ASN A 171 -1.83 -8.24 9.76
N GLY A 172 -2.80 -8.52 8.91
CA GLY A 172 -2.83 -9.70 8.04
C GLY A 172 -3.37 -10.93 8.76
N ILE A 173 -3.93 -11.85 7.97
CA ILE A 173 -4.51 -13.10 8.42
C ILE A 173 -3.77 -14.22 7.71
N HIS A 174 -3.23 -15.16 8.50
CA HIS A 174 -2.72 -16.42 8.00
C HIS A 174 -3.91 -17.32 7.66
N LEU A 175 -4.00 -17.77 6.41
CA LEU A 175 -5.13 -18.59 5.97
C LEU A 175 -4.77 -20.07 6.08
N PHE A 176 -3.76 -20.49 5.34
CA PHE A 176 -3.26 -21.85 5.35
C PHE A 176 -1.88 -21.88 4.69
N GLY A 177 -0.90 -22.53 5.29
CA GLY A 177 0.41 -22.65 4.67
C GLY A 177 1.04 -21.36 4.28
N ASN A 178 1.63 -21.31 3.09
CA ASN A 178 2.20 -20.09 2.53
C ASN A 178 1.13 -19.07 2.05
N VAL A 179 -0.15 -19.27 2.36
CA VAL A 179 -1.24 -18.39 1.92
C VAL A 179 -1.68 -17.52 3.09
N SER A 180 -1.60 -16.20 2.88
CA SER A 180 -2.09 -15.17 3.79
C SER A 180 -2.79 -14.05 3.03
N THR A 181 -3.50 -13.19 3.74
CA THR A 181 -4.21 -12.04 3.16
C THR A 181 -3.30 -10.86 2.78
N SER A 182 -2.08 -10.83 3.31
CA SER A 182 -1.01 -9.86 2.97
C SER A 182 0.34 -10.56 2.94
N CYS A 183 1.32 -9.94 2.28
CA CYS A 183 2.70 -10.43 2.28
C CYS A 183 3.48 -9.85 3.45
N HIS A 184 3.28 -8.56 3.77
CA HIS A 184 3.98 -7.88 4.85
C HIS A 184 3.06 -6.92 5.60
N ALA A 185 3.47 -6.54 6.81
CA ALA A 185 2.76 -5.54 7.61
C ALA A 185 2.98 -4.12 7.06
N ALA A 186 4.19 -3.82 6.60
CA ALA A 186 4.52 -2.57 5.93
C ALA A 186 5.12 -2.87 4.56
N GLU A 187 4.39 -2.51 3.50
CA GLU A 187 4.78 -2.70 2.10
C GLU A 187 5.08 -1.35 1.46
N LEU A 188 6.34 -1.13 1.11
CA LEU A 188 6.82 0.10 0.48
C LEU A 188 7.35 -0.22 -0.92
N HIS A 189 6.64 0.26 -1.94
CA HIS A 189 7.08 0.21 -3.33
C HIS A 189 7.52 1.60 -3.77
N LEU A 190 8.83 1.78 -3.88
CA LEU A 190 9.50 3.06 -4.04
C LEU A 190 10.08 3.20 -5.44
N HIS A 191 9.52 4.07 -6.26
CA HIS A 191 10.09 4.46 -7.54
C HIS A 191 10.80 5.81 -7.43
N ASN A 192 12.06 5.90 -7.83
CA ASN A 192 12.89 7.13 -7.81
C ASN A 192 12.76 7.94 -6.51
N THR A 193 12.69 7.23 -5.37
CA THR A 193 12.65 7.82 -4.04
C THR A 193 14.07 7.90 -3.52
N MET A 194 14.55 9.09 -3.16
CA MET A 194 15.94 9.26 -2.74
C MET A 194 16.17 8.98 -1.25
N PHE A 195 15.13 9.05 -0.43
CA PHE A 195 15.25 8.89 1.01
C PHE A 195 14.08 8.12 1.63
N LEU A 196 14.42 7.12 2.44
CA LEU A 196 13.49 6.40 3.30
C LEU A 196 14.04 6.40 4.73
N LEU A 197 13.23 6.83 5.70
CA LEU A 197 13.51 6.68 7.13
C LEU A 197 12.45 5.79 7.76
N PHE A 198 12.83 4.61 8.22
CA PHE A 198 11.98 3.70 8.97
C PHE A 198 12.58 3.48 10.36
N ARG A 199 12.05 4.18 11.37
CA ARG A 199 12.73 4.30 12.66
C ARG A 199 11.79 4.11 13.86
N GLY A 200 12.25 3.38 14.87
CA GLY A 200 11.53 3.34 16.16
C GLY A 200 10.17 2.64 16.06
N ASN A 201 9.94 1.87 14.99
CA ASN A 201 8.68 1.20 14.77
C ASN A 201 8.68 -0.17 15.47
N SER A 202 7.51 -0.56 15.97
CA SER A 202 7.28 -1.86 16.57
C SER A 202 6.31 -2.65 15.69
N LEU A 203 6.79 -3.74 15.11
CA LEU A 203 6.06 -4.63 14.22
C LEU A 203 5.93 -5.98 14.92
N THR A 204 4.76 -6.20 15.54
CA THR A 204 4.50 -7.37 16.39
C THR A 204 3.31 -8.20 15.94
N TYR A 205 3.44 -9.52 15.89
CA TYR A 205 2.32 -10.42 15.57
C TYR A 205 1.66 -10.16 14.21
N ASN A 206 2.41 -9.70 13.21
CA ASN A 206 1.88 -9.49 11.87
C ASN A 206 2.24 -10.63 10.92
N ILE A 207 1.56 -10.66 9.78
CA ILE A 207 2.04 -11.42 8.62
C ILE A 207 3.20 -10.66 7.99
N GLY A 208 4.39 -11.26 8.03
CA GLY A 208 5.65 -10.62 7.65
C GLY A 208 5.95 -9.36 8.48
N GLY A 209 7.03 -8.67 8.15
CA GLY A 209 7.37 -7.39 8.78
C GLY A 209 7.39 -6.25 7.77
N LEU A 210 8.58 -5.90 7.30
CA LEU A 210 8.81 -4.78 6.37
C LEU A 210 9.25 -5.31 5.00
N LEU A 211 8.59 -4.85 3.95
CA LEU A 211 9.03 -4.98 2.56
C LEU A 211 9.39 -3.60 2.02
N VAL A 212 10.61 -3.45 1.53
CA VAL A 212 11.06 -2.31 0.73
C VAL A 212 11.45 -2.80 -0.64
N SER A 213 10.59 -2.57 -1.63
CA SER A 213 10.89 -2.78 -3.04
C SER A 213 11.20 -1.42 -3.64
N ALA A 214 12.40 -1.22 -4.18
CA ALA A 214 12.81 0.07 -4.71
C ALA A 214 13.44 -0.04 -6.10
N VAL A 215 12.96 0.80 -7.01
CA VAL A 215 13.47 0.89 -8.37
C VAL A 215 13.94 2.31 -8.61
N SER A 216 15.22 2.47 -8.92
CA SER A 216 15.84 3.75 -9.27
C SER A 216 16.27 3.74 -10.73
N SER A 217 15.94 4.79 -11.49
CA SER A 217 16.28 4.90 -12.91
C SER A 217 17.76 5.24 -13.15
N SER A 218 18.43 5.85 -12.17
CA SER A 218 19.82 6.28 -12.26
C SER A 218 20.49 6.37 -10.90
N ALA A 219 21.82 6.47 -10.87
CA ALA A 219 22.60 6.70 -9.66
C ALA A 219 22.30 8.06 -8.99
N VAL A 220 21.80 9.05 -9.74
CA VAL A 220 21.39 10.36 -9.20
C VAL A 220 20.12 10.23 -8.36
N ALA A 221 19.19 9.39 -8.78
CA ALA A 221 17.95 9.07 -8.05
C ALA A 221 18.10 7.85 -7.12
N ARG A 222 19.32 7.64 -6.58
CA ARG A 222 19.63 6.55 -5.65
C ARG A 222 18.82 6.69 -4.36
N LEU A 223 18.18 5.61 -3.94
CA LEU A 223 17.59 5.51 -2.60
C LEU A 223 18.69 5.34 -1.54
N ASN A 224 18.65 6.21 -0.54
CA ASN A 224 19.31 6.00 0.74
C ASN A 224 18.25 5.69 1.80
N ALA A 225 18.16 4.42 2.19
CA ALA A 225 17.20 3.95 3.19
C ALA A 225 17.88 3.75 4.55
N VAL A 226 17.25 4.22 5.62
CA VAL A 226 17.71 4.03 6.98
C VAL A 226 16.62 3.31 7.77
N VAL A 227 16.90 2.06 8.14
CA VAL A 227 16.03 1.24 8.98
C VAL A 227 16.71 1.08 10.33
N LYS A 228 16.28 1.81 11.36
CA LYS A 228 16.97 1.80 12.65
C LYS A 228 16.08 1.77 13.88
N ASN A 229 16.59 1.15 14.95
CA ASN A 229 15.89 1.06 16.24
C ASN A 229 14.47 0.47 16.12
N ASN A 230 14.23 -0.44 15.17
CA ASN A 230 12.94 -1.08 15.00
C ASN A 230 12.92 -2.44 15.71
N LEU A 231 11.73 -2.85 16.13
CA LEU A 231 11.46 -4.15 16.70
C LEU A 231 10.57 -4.96 15.76
N PHE A 232 11.10 -6.05 15.22
CA PHE A 232 10.37 -7.03 14.42
C PHE A 232 10.23 -8.30 15.25
N THR A 233 9.06 -8.54 15.84
CA THR A 233 8.91 -9.70 16.72
C THR A 233 7.60 -10.45 16.55
N TRP A 234 7.65 -11.77 16.72
CA TRP A 234 6.48 -12.64 16.62
C TRP A 234 5.72 -12.53 15.29
N ASN A 235 6.38 -12.08 14.21
CA ASN A 235 5.75 -12.07 12.89
C ASN A 235 5.82 -13.46 12.27
N SER A 236 4.83 -13.82 11.45
CA SER A 236 4.69 -15.16 10.89
C SER A 236 4.45 -15.16 9.38
N ASN A 237 4.61 -16.35 8.79
CA ASN A 237 4.25 -16.73 7.43
C ASN A 237 5.05 -16.11 6.27
N SER A 238 5.65 -14.93 6.47
CA SER A 238 6.43 -14.21 5.47
C SER A 238 7.73 -13.69 6.08
N THR A 239 8.62 -13.14 5.24
CA THR A 239 9.91 -12.58 5.66
C THR A 239 9.71 -11.44 6.68
N ALA A 240 10.55 -11.40 7.72
CA ALA A 240 10.48 -10.33 8.72
C ALA A 240 10.99 -9.01 8.12
N VAL A 241 12.04 -9.06 7.30
CA VAL A 241 12.53 -7.92 6.54
C VAL A 241 12.91 -8.37 5.12
N ALA A 242 12.30 -7.77 4.12
CA ALA A 242 12.64 -7.96 2.71
C ALA A 242 13.05 -6.63 2.09
N LEU A 243 14.21 -6.62 1.45
CA LEU A 243 14.79 -5.49 0.73
C LEU A 243 15.07 -5.95 -0.70
N ASP A 244 14.41 -5.33 -1.67
CA ASP A 244 14.48 -5.71 -3.09
C ASP A 244 14.73 -4.49 -3.96
N GLY A 245 15.77 -4.56 -4.81
CA GLY A 245 16.33 -3.40 -5.52
C GLY A 245 16.71 -3.65 -6.97
N ASN A 246 17.40 -2.67 -7.55
CA ASN A 246 17.97 -2.77 -8.89
C ASN A 246 19.43 -2.26 -8.96
N ASN A 247 20.20 -2.53 -7.90
CA ASN A 247 21.62 -2.21 -7.74
C ASN A 247 21.96 -0.72 -7.59
N TYR A 248 20.98 0.16 -7.34
CA TYR A 248 21.25 1.58 -7.11
C TYR A 248 21.01 1.99 -5.66
N GLN A 249 20.44 1.14 -4.83
CA GLN A 249 19.99 1.48 -3.48
C GLN A 249 21.01 1.09 -2.42
N MET A 250 21.08 1.93 -1.38
CA MET A 250 21.86 1.66 -0.17
C MET A 250 20.93 1.65 1.03
N VAL A 251 21.00 0.60 1.84
CA VAL A 251 20.19 0.44 3.05
C VAL A 251 21.11 0.34 4.28
N THR A 252 20.94 1.25 5.22
CA THR A 252 21.60 1.19 6.53
C THR A 252 20.63 0.64 7.56
N MET A 253 20.96 -0.54 8.08
CA MET A 253 20.22 -1.22 9.14
C MET A 253 20.99 -1.17 10.45
N LEU A 254 20.48 -0.40 11.40
CA LEU A 254 21.19 -0.11 12.66
C LEU A 254 20.33 -0.41 13.89
N ASN A 255 20.88 -1.16 14.85
CA ASN A 255 20.24 -1.40 16.16
C ASN A 255 18.80 -1.92 16.05
N ASN A 256 18.48 -2.74 15.04
CA ASN A 256 17.17 -3.38 14.96
C ASN A 256 17.18 -4.70 15.74
N ILE A 257 16.04 -5.04 16.31
CA ILE A 257 15.82 -6.32 16.99
C ILE A 257 14.86 -7.14 16.13
N ILE A 258 15.33 -8.27 15.63
CA ILE A 258 14.55 -9.23 14.83
C ILE A 258 14.48 -10.50 15.67
N SER A 259 13.35 -10.77 16.30
CA SER A 259 13.26 -11.90 17.23
C SER A 259 11.94 -12.66 17.21
N HIS A 260 12.00 -13.97 17.42
CA HIS A 260 10.83 -14.85 17.48
C HIS A 260 9.95 -14.79 16.21
N ASN A 261 10.53 -14.48 15.05
CA ASN A 261 9.78 -14.51 13.79
C ASN A 261 9.74 -15.94 13.23
N TYR A 262 8.63 -16.31 12.61
CA TYR A 262 8.37 -17.66 12.11
C TYR A 262 8.02 -17.64 10.61
N ALA A 263 9.03 -17.75 9.76
CA ALA A 263 8.96 -17.66 8.31
C ALA A 263 9.25 -19.03 7.66
N LEU A 264 8.38 -20.02 7.83
CA LEU A 264 8.66 -21.41 7.41
C LEU A 264 9.00 -21.56 5.91
N TYR A 265 8.38 -20.75 5.05
CA TYR A 265 8.53 -20.81 3.58
C TYR A 265 9.46 -19.74 3.02
N HIS A 266 10.01 -18.86 3.87
CA HIS A 266 10.75 -17.69 3.44
C HIS A 266 11.99 -17.47 4.32
N ASP A 267 12.85 -16.54 3.94
CA ASP A 267 13.97 -16.14 4.78
C ASP A 267 13.50 -15.26 5.94
N THR A 268 14.23 -15.28 7.05
CA THR A 268 13.97 -14.32 8.13
C THR A 268 14.26 -12.89 7.64
N MET A 269 15.39 -12.73 6.94
CA MET A 269 15.77 -11.49 6.28
C MET A 269 16.25 -11.78 4.86
N LYS A 270 15.72 -11.05 3.88
CA LYS A 270 16.11 -11.15 2.47
C LYS A 270 16.60 -9.80 1.94
N ILE A 271 17.74 -9.80 1.26
CA ILE A 271 18.34 -8.66 0.57
C ILE A 271 18.63 -9.08 -0.86
N GLN A 272 18.02 -8.40 -1.81
CA GLN A 272 18.18 -8.67 -3.23
C GLN A 272 18.53 -7.38 -3.97
N ASP A 273 19.60 -7.42 -4.77
CA ASP A 273 19.99 -6.34 -5.68
C ASP A 273 20.13 -4.96 -4.98
N MET A 274 20.56 -4.95 -3.71
CA MET A 274 20.82 -3.75 -2.91
C MET A 274 22.15 -3.83 -2.17
N SER A 275 22.78 -2.68 -1.93
CA SER A 275 23.89 -2.59 -0.98
C SER A 275 23.33 -2.38 0.43
N VAL A 276 23.91 -3.06 1.42
CA VAL A 276 23.43 -3.03 2.80
C VAL A 276 24.59 -2.86 3.78
N ASN A 277 24.33 -2.05 4.81
CA ASN A 277 25.15 -1.97 6.01
C ASN A 277 24.31 -2.41 7.20
N LEU A 278 24.59 -3.62 7.70
CA LEU A 278 23.99 -4.19 8.90
C LEU A 278 24.95 -3.99 10.07
N THR A 279 24.62 -3.06 10.95
CA THR A 279 25.42 -2.77 12.15
C THR A 279 24.61 -2.93 13.43
N ARG A 280 25.12 -3.67 14.42
CA ARG A 280 24.54 -3.80 15.77
C ARG A 280 23.09 -4.30 15.81
N ASN A 281 22.69 -5.12 14.86
CA ASN A 281 21.36 -5.74 14.87
C ASN A 281 21.39 -7.03 15.69
N VAL A 282 20.26 -7.37 16.31
CA VAL A 282 20.09 -8.59 17.10
C VAL A 282 19.09 -9.49 16.38
N PHE A 283 19.53 -10.71 16.06
CA PHE A 283 18.71 -11.78 15.52
C PHE A 283 18.59 -12.89 16.57
N PHE A 284 17.41 -13.05 17.15
CA PHE A 284 17.21 -13.99 18.26
C PHE A 284 15.98 -14.88 18.09
N GLY A 285 16.12 -16.21 18.16
CA GLY A 285 14.96 -17.10 18.22
C GLY A 285 14.11 -17.13 16.95
N ASN A 286 14.66 -16.78 15.78
CA ASN A 286 13.91 -16.78 14.52
C ASN A 286 13.98 -18.14 13.83
N THR A 287 12.92 -18.49 13.10
CA THR A 287 12.87 -19.68 12.25
C THR A 287 12.59 -19.26 10.81
N GLY A 288 13.43 -19.67 9.87
CA GLY A 288 13.19 -19.45 8.44
C GLY A 288 14.05 -20.34 7.54
N LEU A 289 13.97 -20.15 6.22
CA LEU A 289 14.84 -20.86 5.28
C LEU A 289 16.32 -20.51 5.54
N HIS A 290 16.63 -19.21 5.55
CA HIS A 290 17.89 -18.65 6.04
C HIS A 290 17.62 -17.55 7.07
N THR A 291 18.57 -17.32 7.96
CA THR A 291 18.50 -16.19 8.90
C THR A 291 18.72 -14.87 8.15
N VAL A 292 19.69 -14.83 7.24
CA VAL A 292 19.92 -13.71 6.32
C VAL A 292 20.34 -14.25 4.95
N ASP A 293 19.59 -13.92 3.90
CA ASP A 293 19.96 -14.16 2.51
C ASP A 293 20.27 -12.83 1.81
N SER A 294 21.45 -12.72 1.19
CA SER A 294 21.88 -11.55 0.44
C SER A 294 22.46 -11.95 -0.93
N HIS A 295 21.86 -11.46 -2.01
CA HIS A 295 22.32 -11.77 -3.37
C HIS A 295 22.02 -10.66 -4.38
N GLY A 296 22.57 -10.80 -5.59
CA GLY A 296 22.28 -9.90 -6.73
C GLY A 296 23.12 -8.61 -6.79
N TYR A 297 23.81 -8.22 -5.72
CA TYR A 297 24.66 -7.03 -5.73
C TYR A 297 25.85 -7.22 -6.69
N SER A 298 25.82 -6.68 -7.92
CA SER A 298 26.90 -7.01 -8.87
C SER A 298 27.20 -6.09 -10.04
N ARG A 299 26.56 -4.91 -10.21
CA ARG A 299 26.83 -4.12 -11.44
C ARG A 299 27.12 -2.63 -11.28
N ILE A 300 26.73 -1.97 -10.18
CA ILE A 300 26.70 -0.50 -10.19
C ILE A 300 27.11 0.19 -8.87
N THR A 301 27.00 -0.46 -7.71
CA THR A 301 27.41 0.17 -6.44
C THR A 301 28.89 -0.05 -6.12
N SER A 302 29.64 1.03 -5.91
CA SER A 302 31.00 1.00 -5.35
C SER A 302 31.06 0.66 -3.86
N GLU A 303 29.91 0.55 -3.20
CA GLU A 303 29.78 0.33 -1.76
C GLU A 303 29.67 -1.17 -1.44
N THR A 304 30.53 -1.66 -0.54
CA THR A 304 30.58 -3.05 -0.11
C THR A 304 29.46 -3.37 0.88
N GLN A 305 28.92 -4.60 0.82
CA GLN A 305 28.06 -5.12 1.87
C GLN A 305 28.85 -5.21 3.18
N THR A 306 28.30 -4.68 4.27
CA THR A 306 28.98 -4.61 5.57
C THR A 306 28.10 -5.19 6.67
N PHE A 307 28.70 -6.05 7.48
CA PHE A 307 28.06 -6.70 8.62
C PHE A 307 28.96 -6.53 9.84
N LEU A 308 28.58 -5.63 10.76
CA LEU A 308 29.42 -5.23 11.89
C LEU A 308 28.67 -5.36 13.21
N TYR A 309 29.25 -6.08 14.18
CA TYR A 309 28.71 -6.19 15.54
C TYR A 309 27.25 -6.70 15.63
N ASN A 310 26.81 -7.51 14.68
CA ASN A 310 25.48 -8.13 14.75
C ASN A 310 25.52 -9.35 15.69
N ASN A 311 24.48 -9.55 16.48
CA ASN A 311 24.33 -10.72 17.35
C ASN A 311 23.33 -11.71 16.73
N PHE A 312 23.70 -12.99 16.68
CA PHE A 312 22.86 -14.07 16.17
C PHE A 312 22.82 -15.18 17.23
N GLU A 313 21.65 -15.44 17.80
CA GLU A 313 21.48 -16.39 18.89
C GLU A 313 20.16 -17.16 18.73
N ASP A 314 20.17 -18.48 18.98
CA ASP A 314 18.99 -19.35 18.92
C ASP A 314 18.15 -19.28 17.62
N ASN A 315 18.76 -18.98 16.47
CA ASN A 315 18.05 -18.96 15.19
C ASN A 315 18.08 -20.35 14.52
N VAL A 316 16.97 -20.72 13.88
CA VAL A 316 16.82 -21.99 13.16
C VAL A 316 16.69 -21.71 11.67
N ALA A 317 17.71 -22.12 10.90
CA ALA A 317 17.71 -22.07 9.45
C ALA A 317 17.42 -23.47 8.87
N LEU A 318 16.39 -23.58 8.02
CA LEU A 318 15.93 -24.85 7.45
C LEU A 318 16.70 -25.26 6.19
N GLY A 319 17.28 -24.29 5.48
CA GLY A 319 18.04 -24.49 4.25
C GLY A 319 17.20 -24.82 3.00
N HIS A 320 17.83 -24.70 1.83
CA HIS A 320 17.20 -25.01 0.54
C HIS A 320 16.90 -26.52 0.40
N GLY A 321 15.69 -26.85 -0.07
CA GLY A 321 15.26 -28.23 -0.35
C GLY A 321 14.55 -28.95 0.80
N HIS A 322 14.38 -28.30 1.95
CA HIS A 322 13.56 -28.77 3.07
C HIS A 322 12.28 -27.94 3.22
N GLN A 323 11.66 -27.56 2.10
CA GLN A 323 10.36 -26.91 2.12
C GLN A 323 9.33 -27.90 2.67
N TYR A 324 8.59 -27.46 3.70
CA TYR A 324 7.50 -28.22 4.29
C TYR A 324 6.46 -28.50 3.20
N MET A 325 6.30 -29.76 2.82
CA MET A 325 5.27 -30.14 1.86
C MET A 325 3.96 -30.28 2.63
N GLU A 326 3.13 -29.25 2.60
CA GLU A 326 1.81 -29.32 3.20
C GLU A 326 0.92 -30.28 2.41
N GLN A 327 0.31 -31.21 3.14
CA GLN A 327 -0.64 -32.15 2.57
C GLN A 327 -2.06 -31.63 2.80
N PHE A 328 -2.82 -31.43 1.73
CA PHE A 328 -4.25 -31.13 1.79
C PHE A 328 -5.06 -32.43 1.63
N GLY A 329 -5.95 -32.73 2.58
CA GLY A 329 -6.86 -33.87 2.50
C GLY A 329 -7.16 -34.53 3.84
N TYR A 330 -8.08 -35.50 3.84
CA TYR A 330 -8.32 -36.40 4.97
C TYR A 330 -7.11 -37.32 5.13
N LEU A 331 -6.33 -37.13 6.20
CA LEU A 331 -5.26 -38.03 6.60
C LEU A 331 -5.91 -39.24 7.31
N PRO A 332 -5.73 -40.48 6.82
CA PRO A 332 -6.12 -41.65 7.58
C PRO A 332 -5.39 -41.65 8.93
N GLU A 333 -6.06 -42.04 10.02
CA GLU A 333 -5.53 -42.05 11.41
C GLU A 333 -4.19 -42.79 11.60
N LYS A 334 -3.68 -43.48 10.57
CA LYS A 334 -2.46 -44.30 10.59
C LYS A 334 -1.29 -43.76 9.77
N GLU A 335 -1.41 -42.63 9.06
CA GLU A 335 -0.22 -42.04 8.46
C GLU A 335 0.74 -41.53 9.52
N HIS A 336 2.00 -41.95 9.40
CA HIS A 336 3.05 -41.65 10.36
C HIS A 336 3.57 -40.24 10.08
N ASP A 337 3.24 -39.29 10.95
CA ASP A 337 3.82 -37.94 10.92
C ASP A 337 5.32 -38.02 11.27
N GLU A 338 6.16 -37.99 10.24
CA GLU A 338 7.62 -38.04 10.39
C GLU A 338 8.18 -36.84 11.17
N PHE A 339 7.46 -35.71 11.26
CA PHE A 339 7.96 -34.48 11.88
C PHE A 339 7.64 -34.39 13.37
N LEU A 340 6.52 -34.92 13.85
CA LEU A 340 6.22 -35.00 15.29
C LEU A 340 7.21 -35.91 16.05
N ARG A 341 7.88 -36.82 15.35
CA ARG A 341 8.88 -37.74 15.92
C ARG A 341 10.34 -37.36 15.66
N ARG A 342 10.63 -36.31 14.88
CA ARG A 342 12.02 -35.84 14.80
C ARG A 342 12.42 -35.32 16.19
N PRO A 343 13.42 -35.90 16.86
CA PRO A 343 13.93 -35.30 18.08
C PRO A 343 14.36 -33.88 17.71
N ARG A 344 14.00 -32.89 18.54
CA ARG A 344 14.32 -31.46 18.33
C ARG A 344 15.83 -31.17 18.12
N ARG A 345 16.67 -32.20 18.19
CA ARG A 345 18.12 -32.21 17.96
C ARG A 345 18.58 -33.47 17.20
N GLN A 346 17.98 -33.79 16.04
CA GLN A 346 18.67 -34.68 15.10
C GLN A 346 19.62 -33.85 14.24
N VAL A 347 20.73 -33.46 14.86
CA VAL A 347 21.92 -32.93 14.18
C VAL A 347 22.50 -34.09 13.37
N ILE A 348 22.69 -33.93 12.07
CA ILE A 348 23.57 -34.83 11.31
C ILE A 348 24.98 -34.54 11.84
N THR A 349 25.39 -35.30 12.85
CA THR A 349 26.72 -35.21 13.44
C THR A 349 27.74 -35.71 12.42
N GLN A 350 28.28 -34.80 11.61
CA GLN A 350 29.72 -34.84 11.38
C GLN A 350 30.35 -34.21 12.62
N GLU A 351 31.14 -35.00 13.34
CA GLU A 351 31.80 -34.57 14.57
C GLU A 351 32.51 -33.23 14.35
N GLY A 352 32.11 -32.19 15.10
CA GLY A 352 32.81 -30.91 15.17
C GLY A 352 32.12 -29.69 14.56
N VAL A 353 30.87 -29.76 14.08
CA VAL A 353 30.17 -28.57 13.53
C VAL A 353 28.74 -28.44 14.09
N SER A 354 28.49 -27.41 14.91
CA SER A 354 27.12 -26.96 15.20
C SER A 354 26.67 -26.00 14.09
N PHE A 355 25.47 -26.21 13.57
CA PHE A 355 24.91 -25.43 12.45
C PHE A 355 24.03 -24.31 13.00
N ASP A 356 24.61 -23.17 13.36
CA ASP A 356 23.87 -22.10 14.08
C ASP A 356 23.63 -20.80 13.29
N TRP A 357 24.09 -20.66 12.05
CA TRP A 357 23.68 -19.53 11.17
C TRP A 357 24.12 -19.73 9.71
N TRP A 358 23.28 -19.24 8.79
CA TRP A 358 23.57 -19.20 7.35
C TRP A 358 23.42 -17.76 6.86
N THR A 359 24.49 -17.20 6.31
CA THR A 359 24.49 -15.92 5.57
C THR A 359 24.94 -16.20 4.14
N HIS A 360 24.10 -15.86 3.15
CA HIS A 360 24.41 -16.02 1.74
C HIS A 360 24.93 -14.69 1.14
N VAL A 361 25.98 -14.73 0.32
CA VAL A 361 26.56 -13.57 -0.39
C VAL A 361 27.08 -14.05 -1.76
N GLY A 362 26.38 -13.77 -2.87
CA GLY A 362 26.84 -14.11 -4.23
C GLY A 362 25.77 -14.22 -5.32
N THR A 363 26.16 -14.64 -6.54
CA THR A 363 25.30 -14.69 -7.75
C THR A 363 25.02 -16.10 -8.31
N GLU A 364 25.67 -17.17 -7.83
CA GLU A 364 25.63 -18.51 -8.48
C GLU A 364 25.41 -19.71 -7.53
N THR A 365 24.64 -19.58 -6.46
CA THR A 365 24.60 -20.59 -5.38
C THR A 365 23.40 -21.52 -5.39
N GLU A 366 22.39 -21.29 -6.24
CA GLU A 366 21.24 -22.19 -6.42
C GLU A 366 21.65 -23.62 -6.83
N ARG A 367 22.90 -23.82 -7.27
CA ARG A 367 23.45 -25.12 -7.67
C ARG A 367 24.00 -25.98 -6.53
N TYR A 368 24.30 -25.42 -5.36
CA TYR A 368 24.99 -26.17 -4.31
C TYR A 368 24.09 -26.41 -3.11
N ARG A 369 23.85 -27.70 -2.81
CA ARG A 369 23.34 -28.09 -1.51
C ARG A 369 24.38 -27.68 -0.46
N SER A 370 24.02 -26.73 0.40
CA SER A 370 24.72 -26.50 1.68
C SER A 370 26.14 -25.91 1.58
N THR A 371 26.35 -24.78 0.89
CA THR A 371 27.68 -24.11 0.88
C THR A 371 27.79 -22.99 1.91
N ILE A 372 28.73 -23.14 2.84
CA ILE A 372 29.20 -22.11 3.79
C ILE A 372 30.20 -21.20 3.05
N LEU A 373 29.98 -19.88 3.05
CA LEU A 373 30.99 -18.89 2.66
C LEU A 373 31.16 -17.84 3.77
N GLY A 374 31.95 -18.21 4.79
CA GLY A 374 32.46 -17.26 5.78
C GLY A 374 33.83 -16.74 5.36
N LYS A 375 33.92 -15.49 4.91
CA LYS A 375 35.18 -14.74 4.95
C LYS A 375 34.93 -13.24 5.08
N LEU A 376 34.92 -12.74 6.32
CA LEU A 376 35.54 -11.46 6.69
C LEU A 376 35.55 -11.28 8.23
N MET A 377 36.74 -11.48 8.80
CA MET A 377 37.27 -10.93 10.05
C MET A 377 36.27 -10.69 11.19
N VAL A 378 35.86 -11.78 11.86
CA VAL A 378 35.22 -11.73 13.17
C VAL A 378 36.31 -11.51 14.22
N SER A 379 36.30 -10.38 14.91
CA SER A 379 37.00 -10.26 16.19
C SER A 379 36.02 -10.71 17.27
N ILE A 380 36.19 -11.95 17.73
CA ILE A 380 35.47 -12.53 18.87
C ILE A 380 36.25 -12.11 20.11
N ASN A 381 35.65 -11.32 20.99
CA ASN A 381 36.09 -11.24 22.39
C ASN A 381 34.99 -11.89 23.24
N PHE A 382 35.41 -12.82 24.09
CA PHE A 382 34.60 -13.55 25.05
C PHE A 382 33.79 -12.65 25.98
#